data_AF-A0A060C5B1-F1
#
_entry.id   AF-A0A060C5B1-F1
#
_cell.length_a   1.000
_cell.length_b   1.000
_cell.length_c   1.000
_cell.angle_alpha   90.00
_cell.angle_beta   90.00
_cell.angle_gamma   90.00
#
_symmetry.space_group_name_H-M   'P 1'
#
loop_
_entity.id
_entity.type
_entity.pdbx_description
1 polymer ?
#
loop_
_entity_poly.entity_id
_entity_poly.type
_entity_poly.pdbx_seq_one_letter_code
_entity_poly.pdbx_strand_id
1 'polypeptide(L)'
;TVQIKVASSYISPDQAALNLERELGGDRSLEDTKKRAAEVWNHHLSTISVSGGSEADFATFYSCYFRASLFSRKFYEIDRNG
;
A
#
# COMPACT_ATOMS: atom_id res chain seq x y z
N THR A 1 -9.11 -18.31 13.43
CA THR A 1 -8.30 -18.16 12.19
C THR A 1 -6.88 -17.85 12.60
N VAL A 2 -5.88 -18.37 11.90
CA VAL A 2 -4.46 -18.02 12.15
C VAL A 2 -4.10 -16.81 11.29
N GLN A 3 -3.36 -15.84 11.84
CA GLN A 3 -2.88 -14.67 11.12
C GLN A 3 -1.36 -14.63 11.11
N ILE A 4 -0.78 -14.16 10.01
CA ILE A 4 0.66 -14.08 9.79
C ILE A 4 0.98 -12.67 9.30
N LYS A 5 2.01 -12.05 9.89
CA LYS A 5 2.58 -10.78 9.42
C LYS A 5 4.00 -11.05 8.93
N VAL A 6 4.35 -10.43 7.80
CA VAL A 6 5.65 -10.64 7.15
C VAL A 6 6.17 -9.30 6.66
N ALA A 7 7.47 -9.06 6.86
CA ALA A 7 8.21 -7.98 6.25
C ALA A 7 9.60 -8.48 5.86
N SER A 8 10.26 -7.76 4.95
CA SER A 8 11.62 -8.04 4.50
C SER A 8 12.43 -6.76 4.45
N SER A 9 13.74 -6.89 4.35
CA SER A 9 14.66 -5.77 4.15
C SER A 9 15.80 -6.20 3.23
N TYR A 10 16.27 -5.27 2.41
CA TYR A 10 17.51 -5.41 1.65
C TYR A 10 18.75 -5.06 2.49
N ILE A 11 18.57 -4.48 3.68
CA ILE A 11 19.66 -4.06 4.58
C ILE A 11 20.04 -5.18 5.54
N SER A 12 19.13 -5.63 6.39
CA SER A 12 19.42 -6.64 7.42
C SER A 12 18.15 -7.23 8.07
N PRO A 13 18.25 -8.36 8.80
CA PRO A 13 17.14 -8.86 9.61
C PRO A 13 16.63 -7.86 10.65
N ASP A 14 17.52 -7.08 11.26
CA ASP A 14 17.14 -6.03 12.23
C ASP A 14 16.30 -4.93 11.57
N GLN A 15 16.66 -4.53 10.34
CA GLN A 15 15.86 -3.58 9.57
C GLN A 15 14.53 -4.20 9.15
N ALA A 16 14.48 -5.50 8.79
CA ALA A 16 13.22 -6.18 8.49
C ALA A 16 12.27 -6.21 9.71
N ALA A 17 12.80 -6.42 10.91
CA ALA A 17 12.04 -6.33 12.16
C ALA A 17 11.52 -4.91 12.41
N LEU A 18 12.33 -3.88 12.18
CA LEU A 18 11.91 -2.47 12.26
C LEU A 18 10.79 -2.16 11.24
N ASN A 19 10.91 -2.64 10.00
CA ASN A 19 9.87 -2.46 8.98
C ASN A 19 8.57 -3.15 9.42
N LEU A 20 8.65 -4.37 9.95
CA LEU A 20 7.48 -5.11 10.44
C LEU A 20 6.75 -4.36 11.55
N GLU A 21 7.49 -3.86 12.55
CA GLU A 21 6.94 -3.09 13.66
C GLU A 21 6.30 -1.79 13.16
N ARG A 22 7.00 -1.04 12.32
CA ARG A 22 6.54 0.26 11.82
C ARG A 22 5.34 0.14 10.86
N GLU A 23 5.38 -0.82 9.95
CA GLU A 23 4.37 -0.93 8.88
C GLU A 23 3.13 -1.70 9.31
N LEU A 24 3.28 -2.75 10.13
CA LEU A 24 2.20 -3.66 10.50
C LEU A 24 1.99 -3.80 12.02
N GLY A 25 2.87 -3.25 12.87
CA GLY A 25 2.80 -3.43 14.33
C GLY A 25 1.52 -2.91 14.96
N GLY A 26 0.98 -1.80 14.45
CA GLY A 26 -0.27 -1.20 14.93
C GLY A 26 -1.55 -1.91 14.49
N ASP A 27 -1.49 -2.72 13.43
CA ASP A 27 -2.67 -3.41 12.89
C ASP A 27 -3.02 -4.64 13.76
N ARG A 28 -4.27 -4.75 14.23
CA ARG A 28 -4.69 -5.87 15.08
C ARG A 28 -5.13 -7.08 14.25
N SER A 29 -5.52 -6.84 13.00
CA SER A 29 -6.04 -7.84 12.09
C SER A 29 -5.68 -7.55 10.63
N LEU A 30 -5.80 -8.57 9.77
CA LEU A 30 -5.72 -8.39 8.31
C LEU A 30 -6.70 -7.33 7.79
N GLU A 31 -7.89 -7.23 8.37
CA GLU A 31 -8.89 -6.24 7.96
C GLU A 31 -8.44 -4.80 8.26
N ASP A 32 -7.67 -4.58 9.33
CA ASP A 32 -7.09 -3.26 9.62
C ASP A 32 -6.09 -2.86 8.52
N THR A 33 -5.18 -3.78 8.16
CA THR A 33 -4.21 -3.55 7.08
C THR A 33 -4.90 -3.30 5.74
N LYS A 34 -5.93 -4.10 5.42
CA LYS A 34 -6.72 -3.97 4.19
C LYS A 34 -7.46 -2.64 4.13
N LYS A 35 -8.05 -2.20 5.24
CA LYS A 35 -8.73 -0.90 5.33
C LYS A 35 -7.74 0.26 5.10
N ARG A 36 -6.59 0.26 5.77
CA ARG A 36 -5.56 1.29 5.57
C ARG A 36 -5.06 1.32 4.13
N ALA A 37 -4.83 0.16 3.52
CA ALA A 37 -4.42 0.08 2.12
C ALA A 37 -5.48 0.65 1.17
N ALA A 38 -6.76 0.35 1.41
CA ALA A 38 -7.86 0.90 0.62
C ALA A 38 -7.98 2.43 0.77
N GLU A 39 -7.79 2.97 1.97
CA GLU A 39 -7.77 4.41 2.22
C GLU A 39 -6.64 5.11 1.44
N VAL A 40 -5.42 4.55 1.47
CA VAL A 40 -4.27 5.07 0.72
C VAL A 40 -4.54 5.08 -0.79
N TRP A 41 -5.06 3.98 -1.33
CA TRP A 41 -5.36 3.89 -2.76
C TRP A 41 -6.52 4.80 -3.17
N ASN A 42 -7.61 4.85 -2.40
CA ASN A 42 -8.73 5.72 -2.71
C ASN A 42 -8.33 7.19 -2.66
N HIS A 43 -7.49 7.58 -1.68
CA HIS A 43 -6.94 8.93 -1.63
C HIS A 43 -6.16 9.26 -2.91
N HIS A 44 -5.20 8.40 -3.29
CA HIS A 44 -4.39 8.58 -4.49
C HIS A 44 -5.24 8.61 -5.78
N LEU A 45 -6.11 7.62 -5.98
CA LEU A 45 -6.92 7.51 -7.19
C LEU A 45 -7.96 8.62 -7.29
N SER A 46 -8.46 9.16 -6.17
CA SER A 46 -9.39 10.29 -6.16
C SER A 46 -8.79 11.61 -6.63
N THR A 47 -7.45 11.69 -6.79
CA THR A 47 -6.76 12.86 -7.36
C THR A 47 -7.30 13.24 -8.74
N ILE A 48 -7.76 12.26 -9.51
CA ILE A 48 -8.41 12.48 -10.80
C ILE A 48 -9.84 11.94 -10.75
N SER A 49 -10.81 12.85 -10.87
CA SER A 49 -12.22 12.52 -10.95
C SER A 49 -12.69 12.61 -12.41
N VAL A 50 -13.23 11.51 -12.93
CA VAL A 50 -13.75 11.40 -14.30
C VAL A 50 -15.27 11.22 -14.26
N SER A 51 -15.98 11.71 -15.27
CA SER A 51 -17.45 11.62 -15.35
C SER A 51 -17.91 11.42 -16.80
N GLY A 52 -19.17 11.02 -16.99
CA GLY A 52 -19.79 10.89 -18.32
C GLY A 52 -19.46 9.59 -19.09
N GLY A 53 -18.82 8.60 -18.44
CA GLY A 53 -18.52 7.29 -19.02
C GLY A 53 -19.43 6.16 -18.51
N SER A 54 -19.31 4.99 -19.13
CA SER A 54 -19.89 3.74 -18.61
C SER A 54 -19.10 3.20 -17.42
N GLU A 55 -19.68 2.23 -16.70
CA GLU A 55 -18.95 1.52 -15.63
C GLU A 55 -17.65 0.86 -16.14
N ALA A 56 -17.68 0.34 -17.38
CA ALA A 56 -16.50 -0.25 -18.03
C ALA A 56 -15.42 0.80 -18.31
N ASP A 57 -15.79 2.02 -18.68
CA ASP A 57 -14.85 3.12 -18.88
C ASP A 57 -14.17 3.51 -17.56
N PHE A 58 -14.95 3.61 -16.47
CA PHE A 58 -14.40 3.90 -15.15
C PHE A 58 -13.47 2.81 -14.66
N ALA A 59 -13.87 1.53 -14.79
CA ALA A 59 -13.04 0.40 -14.41
C ALA A 59 -11.72 0.39 -15.19
N THR A 60 -11.76 0.68 -16.49
CA THR A 60 -10.57 0.76 -17.34
C THR A 60 -9.67 1.91 -16.91
N PHE A 61 -10.23 3.11 -16.73
CA PHE A 61 -9.47 4.29 -16.33
C PHE A 61 -8.75 4.09 -15.00
N TYR A 62 -9.47 3.70 -13.94
CA TYR A 62 -8.88 3.54 -12.61
C TYR A 62 -7.93 2.34 -12.54
N SER A 63 -8.16 1.27 -13.31
CA SER A 63 -7.21 0.16 -13.43
C SER A 63 -5.90 0.62 -14.07
N CYS A 64 -5.96 1.39 -15.16
CA CYS A 64 -4.79 1.96 -15.81
C CYS A 64 -4.05 2.94 -14.89
N TYR A 65 -4.77 3.82 -14.18
CA TYR A 65 -4.16 4.78 -13.27
C TYR A 65 -3.46 4.08 -12.08
N PHE A 66 -4.08 3.03 -11.52
CA PHE A 66 -3.43 2.16 -10.54
C PHE A 66 -2.12 1.60 -11.09
N ARG A 67 -2.11 1.03 -12.31
CA ARG A 67 -0.90 0.45 -12.91
C ARG A 67 0.21 1.47 -13.16
N ALA A 68 -0.15 2.66 -13.63
CA ALA A 68 0.79 3.76 -13.85
C ALA A 68 1.45 4.23 -12.55
N SER A 69 0.81 4.00 -11.40
CA SER A 69 1.26 4.48 -10.09
C SER A 69 2.23 3.52 -9.37
N LEU A 70 2.53 2.35 -9.95
CA LEU A 70 3.33 1.33 -9.28
C LEU A 70 4.85 1.52 -9.41
N PHE A 71 5.31 2.30 -10.38
CA PHE A 71 6.74 2.38 -10.73
C PHE A 71 7.25 3.84 -10.83
N SER A 72 8.51 4.12 -10.48
CA SER A 72 9.46 3.19 -9.84
C SER A 72 9.12 2.94 -8.37
N ARG A 73 9.31 1.71 -7.90
CA ARG A 73 9.07 1.37 -6.49
C ARG A 73 10.07 2.09 -5.59
N LYS A 74 9.65 2.45 -4.37
CA LYS A 74 10.57 2.93 -3.33
C LYS A 74 11.69 1.89 -3.14
N PHE A 75 12.93 2.33 -3.28
CA PHE A 75 14.12 1.51 -3.10
C PHE A 75 15.01 2.11 -2.01
N TYR A 76 14.36 2.52 -0.92
CA TYR A 76 14.98 3.00 0.29
C TYR A 76 14.18 2.43 1.47
N GLU A 77 14.83 2.32 2.62
CA GLU A 77 14.21 1.90 3.88
C GLU A 77 14.54 2.98 4.93
N ILE A 78 13.64 3.16 5.90
CA ILE A 78 13.75 4.23 6.90
C ILE A 78 14.41 3.65 8.16
N ASP A 79 15.47 4.30 8.64
CA ASP A 79 16.20 3.83 9.83
C ASP A 79 15.43 4.13 11.14
N ARG A 80 16.07 3.96 12.29
CA ARG A 80 15.44 4.18 13.62
C ARG A 80 15.15 5.66 13.92
N ASN A 81 15.85 6.58 13.27
CA ASN A 81 15.72 8.03 13.48
C ASN A 81 14.66 8.67 12.58
N GLY A 82 14.10 7.91 11.63
CA GLY A 82 13.07 8.39 10.69
C GLY A 82 13.66 8.82 9.36
#